data_AF-G3HZK9-F1
#
_entry.id   AF-G3HZK9-F1
#
_cell.length_a   1.000
_cell.length_b   1.000
_cell.length_c   1.000
_cell.angle_alpha   90.00
_cell.angle_beta   90.00
_cell.angle_gamma   90.00
#
_symmetry.space_group_name_H-M   'P 1'
#
loop_
_entity.id
_entity.type
_entity.pdbx_description
1 polymer ?
#
loop_
_entity_poly.entity_id
_entity_poly.type
_entity_poly.pdbx_seq_one_letter_code
_entity_poly.pdbx_strand_id
1 'polypeptide(L)'
;MDSAAKDKIQPTLLPGSEWPEQERAEQLARGAALKWASGIFYRPEQLARLGQYRSREVQRNYFLEARIKLLLAEAERTVVLQYLRALMQGRLVCRSADERTQAAERLQHDATQLKELFLGLGLEESAHCAPVLLALRELLNLHDPTLLGLEVAGLRQKFPDLLLAEAERTVVLQYLRALMQGRLVCRSADERTQAAERLQHDATQLKELFLGLGLEESAHCAPVLLALRELLNLHDPTLLGLEVAGLRQKFPDVSEDHVSALLDLRGDVSREHRQAALSSLQAGPPPSPSTGRRALFSLVPTPTPSLSSCLPSGPCS
;
A
#
# COMPACT_ATOMS: atom_id res chain seq x y z
N MET A 1 15.89 -47.87 29.91
CA MET A 1 14.67 -47.08 30.14
C MET A 1 15.09 -45.61 30.08
N ASP A 2 14.72 -45.01 28.96
CA ASP A 2 14.48 -43.60 28.64
C ASP A 2 15.61 -42.56 28.72
N SER A 3 16.20 -42.34 27.53
CA SER A 3 16.70 -41.06 27.05
C SER A 3 15.58 -40.02 26.94
N ALA A 4 15.79 -38.81 27.47
CA ALA A 4 15.04 -37.62 27.09
C ALA A 4 15.96 -36.66 26.34
N ALA A 5 16.06 -36.87 25.02
CA ALA A 5 16.70 -35.94 24.10
C ALA A 5 15.80 -34.71 23.92
N LYS A 6 16.41 -33.54 24.06
CA LYS A 6 15.77 -32.22 23.98
C LYS A 6 15.64 -31.87 22.50
N ASP A 7 14.43 -32.00 21.96
CA ASP A 7 14.12 -31.62 20.57
C ASP A 7 14.35 -30.12 20.35
N LYS A 8 15.41 -29.79 19.62
CA LYS A 8 15.57 -28.51 18.95
C LYS A 8 14.68 -28.52 17.71
N ILE A 9 13.55 -27.84 17.78
CA ILE A 9 12.75 -27.52 16.60
C ILE A 9 13.50 -26.42 15.83
N GLN A 10 14.33 -26.86 14.89
CA GLN A 10 14.92 -26.01 13.87
C GLN A 10 13.95 -26.05 12.68
N PRO A 11 13.37 -24.92 12.22
CA PRO A 11 12.53 -24.93 11.04
C PRO A 11 13.43 -25.10 9.82
N THR A 12 13.66 -26.36 9.43
CA THR A 12 14.26 -26.71 8.16
C THR A 12 13.31 -26.27 7.05
N LEU A 13 13.62 -25.19 6.35
CA LEU A 13 12.99 -24.88 5.07
C LEU A 13 13.31 -26.04 4.12
N LEU A 14 12.31 -26.88 3.87
CA LEU A 14 12.42 -27.98 2.90
C LEU A 14 12.59 -27.36 1.51
N PRO A 15 13.70 -27.65 0.79
CA PRO A 15 13.82 -27.28 -0.61
C PRO A 15 12.84 -28.16 -1.40
N GLY A 16 11.84 -27.54 -2.03
CA GLY A 16 10.92 -28.25 -2.93
C GLY A 16 9.59 -28.67 -2.30
N SER A 17 9.01 -27.88 -1.40
CA SER A 17 7.55 -27.97 -1.19
C SER A 17 6.86 -27.46 -2.45
N GLU A 18 6.71 -28.35 -3.44
CA GLU A 18 5.83 -28.16 -4.59
C GLU A 18 4.47 -27.72 -4.04
N TRP A 19 4.07 -26.51 -4.41
CA TRP A 19 2.79 -25.95 -4.02
C TRP A 19 1.71 -26.92 -4.53
N PRO A 20 0.97 -27.64 -3.68
CA PRO A 20 0.09 -28.73 -4.15
C PRO A 20 -1.01 -28.25 -5.10
N GLU A 21 -1.33 -26.96 -5.01
CA GLU A 21 -2.29 -26.31 -5.88
C GLU A 21 -1.68 -25.92 -7.24
N GLN A 22 -0.36 -25.84 -7.36
CA GLN A 22 0.35 -25.54 -8.61
C GLN A 22 0.12 -26.64 -9.64
N GLU A 23 0.26 -27.91 -9.25
CA GLU A 23 0.01 -29.03 -10.17
C GLU A 23 -1.46 -29.04 -10.62
N ARG A 24 -2.38 -28.82 -9.67
CA ARG A 24 -3.82 -28.71 -9.98
C ARG A 24 -4.13 -27.53 -10.90
N ALA A 25 -3.53 -26.37 -10.65
CA ALA A 25 -3.67 -25.19 -11.48
C ALA A 25 -3.11 -25.41 -12.88
N GLU A 26 -1.96 -26.09 -13.00
CA GLU A 26 -1.35 -26.42 -14.27
C GLU A 26 -2.20 -27.43 -15.07
N GLN A 27 -2.74 -28.46 -14.43
CA GLN A 27 -3.67 -29.41 -15.06
C GLN A 27 -4.94 -28.71 -15.58
N LEU A 28 -5.51 -27.80 -14.80
CA LEU A 28 -6.66 -26.99 -15.21
C LEU A 28 -6.32 -26.06 -16.40
N ALA A 29 -5.15 -25.41 -16.35
CA ALA A 29 -4.67 -24.55 -17.44
C ALA A 29 -4.46 -25.34 -18.73
N ARG A 30 -3.84 -26.53 -18.67
CA ARG A 30 -3.66 -27.43 -19.81
C ARG A 30 -5.00 -27.90 -20.37
N GLY A 31 -5.94 -28.30 -19.51
CA GLY A 31 -7.29 -28.71 -19.92
C GLY A 31 -8.06 -27.58 -20.62
N ALA A 32 -8.01 -26.37 -20.05
CA ALA A 32 -8.62 -25.19 -20.68
C ALA A 32 -7.95 -24.85 -22.02
N ALA A 33 -6.62 -24.94 -22.11
CA ALA A 33 -5.89 -24.70 -23.34
C ALA A 33 -6.24 -25.73 -24.43
N LEU A 34 -6.36 -27.01 -24.09
CA LEU A 34 -6.78 -28.06 -25.03
C LEU A 34 -8.20 -27.84 -25.53
N LYS A 35 -9.14 -27.48 -24.63
CA LYS A 35 -10.53 -27.15 -24.99
C LYS A 35 -10.62 -25.93 -25.90
N TRP A 36 -9.79 -24.93 -25.65
CA TRP A 36 -9.69 -23.73 -26.49
C TRP A 36 -9.10 -24.07 -27.87
N ALA A 37 -8.00 -24.82 -27.89
CA ALA A 37 -7.31 -25.23 -29.11
C ALA A 37 -8.23 -26.05 -30.02
N SER A 38 -8.96 -27.02 -29.47
CA SER A 38 -9.92 -27.80 -30.24
C SER A 38 -10.99 -26.90 -30.87
N GLY A 39 -11.52 -25.90 -30.16
CA GLY A 39 -12.49 -24.96 -30.74
C GLY A 39 -11.96 -24.10 -31.90
N ILE A 40 -10.67 -23.72 -31.86
CA ILE A 40 -10.04 -22.85 -32.87
C ILE A 40 -9.65 -23.62 -34.14
N PHE A 41 -9.14 -24.84 -34.00
CA PHE A 41 -8.71 -25.63 -35.16
C PHE A 41 -9.87 -26.06 -36.07
N TYR A 42 -11.13 -26.05 -35.57
CA TYR A 42 -12.33 -26.29 -36.38
C TYR A 42 -12.79 -25.06 -37.19
N ARG A 43 -12.25 -23.86 -36.97
CA ARG A 43 -12.63 -22.61 -37.67
C ARG A 43 -11.38 -21.84 -38.13
N PRO A 44 -10.86 -22.10 -39.34
CA PRO A 44 -9.58 -21.56 -39.80
C PRO A 44 -9.53 -20.02 -39.84
N GLU A 45 -10.67 -19.35 -39.95
CA GLU A 45 -10.77 -17.88 -39.89
C GLU A 45 -10.34 -17.32 -38.52
N GLN A 46 -10.44 -18.13 -37.45
CA GLN A 46 -9.97 -17.73 -36.12
C GLN A 46 -8.45 -17.77 -35.98
N LEU A 47 -7.75 -18.54 -36.82
CA LEU A 47 -6.28 -18.58 -36.83
C LEU A 47 -5.68 -17.23 -37.23
N ALA A 48 -6.38 -16.44 -38.06
CA ALA A 48 -5.97 -15.09 -38.44
C ALA A 48 -5.89 -14.12 -37.23
N ARG A 49 -6.65 -14.39 -36.16
CA ARG A 49 -6.64 -13.59 -34.92
C ARG A 49 -5.59 -14.04 -33.90
N LEU A 50 -4.90 -15.16 -34.13
CA LEU A 50 -3.91 -15.70 -33.19
C LEU A 50 -2.74 -14.75 -32.94
N GLY A 51 -2.30 -14.01 -33.95
CA GLY A 51 -1.26 -12.98 -33.78
C GLY A 51 -1.70 -11.90 -32.80
N GLN A 52 -2.92 -11.38 -32.97
CA GLN A 52 -3.52 -10.38 -32.07
C GLN A 52 -3.73 -10.93 -30.66
N TYR A 53 -4.20 -12.17 -30.54
CA TYR A 53 -4.36 -12.84 -29.24
C TYR A 53 -3.01 -13.01 -28.53
N ARG A 54 -1.98 -13.50 -29.23
CA ARG A 54 -0.63 -13.66 -28.66
C ARG A 54 -0.09 -12.30 -28.18
N SER A 55 -0.24 -11.24 -28.98
CA SER A 55 0.16 -9.89 -28.54
C SER A 55 -0.57 -9.45 -27.27
N ARG A 56 -1.89 -9.68 -27.17
CA ARG A 56 -2.68 -9.37 -25.97
C ARG A 56 -2.24 -10.18 -24.74
N GLU A 57 -2.00 -11.49 -24.91
CA GLU A 57 -1.55 -12.34 -23.81
C GLU A 57 -0.13 -12.01 -23.36
N VAL A 58 0.79 -11.70 -24.29
CA VAL A 58 2.16 -11.24 -23.94
C VAL A 58 2.09 -9.93 -23.16
N GLN A 59 1.29 -8.96 -23.61
CA GLN A 59 1.07 -7.71 -22.89
C GLN A 59 0.44 -7.93 -21.51
N ARG A 60 -0.55 -8.83 -21.42
CA ARG A 60 -1.19 -9.20 -20.15
C ARG A 60 -0.20 -9.85 -19.18
N ASN A 61 0.63 -10.77 -19.66
CA ASN A 61 1.61 -11.46 -18.83
C ASN A 61 2.70 -10.50 -18.35
N TYR A 62 3.26 -9.67 -19.23
CA TYR A 62 4.22 -8.62 -18.85
C TYR A 62 3.62 -7.68 -17.80
N PHE A 63 2.35 -7.28 -18.00
CA PHE A 63 1.63 -6.43 -17.06
C PHE A 63 1.46 -7.10 -15.69
N LEU A 64 1.04 -8.37 -15.66
CA LEU A 64 0.85 -9.11 -14.42
C LEU A 64 2.17 -9.33 -13.67
N GLU A 65 3.24 -9.67 -14.40
CA GLU A 65 4.58 -9.84 -13.84
C GLU A 65 5.08 -8.55 -13.18
N ALA A 66 4.98 -7.41 -13.88
CA ALA A 66 5.34 -6.11 -13.33
C ALA A 66 4.54 -5.77 -12.05
N ARG A 67 3.24 -6.10 -12.03
CA ARG A 67 2.40 -5.88 -10.85
C ARG A 67 2.77 -6.77 -9.67
N ILE A 68 3.12 -8.04 -9.91
CA ILE A 68 3.58 -8.96 -8.86
C ILE A 68 4.90 -8.46 -8.27
N LYS A 69 5.87 -8.07 -9.11
CA LYS A 69 7.15 -7.51 -8.65
C LYS A 69 6.93 -6.28 -7.77
N LEU A 70 6.01 -5.38 -8.16
CA LEU A 70 5.65 -4.21 -7.36
C LEU A 70 5.04 -4.58 -6.00
N LEU A 71 4.12 -5.55 -5.96
CA LEU A 71 3.50 -6.02 -4.71
C LEU A 71 4.52 -6.68 -3.79
N LEU A 72 5.45 -7.46 -4.33
CA LEU A 72 6.52 -8.07 -3.56
C LEU A 72 7.47 -7.02 -2.97
N ALA A 73 7.83 -5.99 -3.75
CA ALA A 73 8.63 -4.88 -3.25
C ALA A 73 7.90 -4.09 -2.14
N GLU A 74 6.57 -3.92 -2.23
CA GLU A 74 5.78 -3.31 -1.15
C GLU A 74 5.71 -4.19 0.10
N ALA A 75 5.60 -5.51 -0.08
CA ALA A 75 5.63 -6.46 1.02
C ALA A 75 7.00 -6.42 1.74
N GLU A 76 8.10 -6.38 0.98
CA GLU A 76 9.45 -6.22 1.52
C GLU A 76 9.56 -4.95 2.38
N ARG A 77 9.14 -3.80 1.85
CA ARG A 77 9.12 -2.54 2.61
C ARG A 77 8.25 -2.64 3.86
N THR A 78 7.07 -3.25 3.77
CA THR A 78 6.17 -3.42 4.91
C THR A 78 6.83 -4.23 6.02
N VAL A 79 7.52 -5.31 5.68
CA VAL A 79 8.27 -6.12 6.65
C VAL A 79 9.33 -5.28 7.35
N VAL A 80 10.17 -4.55 6.61
CA VAL A 80 11.19 -3.64 7.19
C VAL A 80 10.57 -2.65 8.17
N LEU A 81 9.45 -2.03 7.79
CA LEU A 81 8.79 -1.04 8.62
C LEU A 81 8.21 -1.63 9.90
N GLN A 82 7.81 -2.90 9.91
CA GLN A 82 7.38 -3.56 11.15
C GLN A 82 8.56 -3.73 12.13
N TYR A 83 9.74 -4.09 11.65
CA TYR A 83 10.96 -4.13 12.48
C TYR A 83 11.32 -2.74 13.03
N LEU A 84 11.35 -1.72 12.16
CA LEU A 84 11.64 -0.35 12.57
C LEU A 84 10.60 0.17 13.58
N ARG A 85 9.31 -0.09 13.38
CA ARG A 85 8.26 0.28 14.34
C ARG A 85 8.40 -0.46 15.66
N ALA A 86 8.74 -1.74 15.66
CA ALA A 86 8.98 -2.49 16.89
C ALA A 86 10.13 -1.88 17.71
N LEU A 87 11.22 -1.49 17.04
CA LEU A 87 12.33 -0.76 17.66
C LEU A 87 11.89 0.60 18.22
N MET A 88 11.27 1.45 17.39
CA MET A 88 10.87 2.80 17.79
C MET A 88 9.82 2.82 18.90
N GLN A 89 8.95 1.80 18.96
CA GLN A 89 7.94 1.67 20.01
C GLN A 89 8.49 1.04 21.30
N GLY A 90 9.80 0.79 21.37
CA GLY A 90 10.41 0.14 22.54
C GLY A 90 9.91 -1.28 22.77
N ARG A 91 9.46 -1.98 21.73
CA ARG A 91 9.06 -3.39 21.82
C ARG A 91 10.27 -4.33 21.80
N LEU A 92 11.44 -3.84 21.40
CA LEU A 92 12.72 -4.51 21.53
C LEU A 92 13.59 -3.71 22.50
N VAL A 93 13.73 -4.20 23.73
CA VAL A 93 14.56 -3.60 24.78
C VAL A 93 15.55 -4.65 25.25
N CYS A 94 16.84 -4.39 25.03
CA CYS A 94 17.92 -5.24 25.53
C CYS A 94 18.46 -4.63 26.84
N ARG A 95 18.47 -5.42 27.91
CA ARG A 95 18.91 -5.02 29.26
C ARG A 95 20.34 -5.45 29.58
N SER A 96 20.92 -6.34 28.79
CA SER A 96 22.30 -6.83 28.96
C SER A 96 23.04 -6.89 27.62
N ALA A 97 24.36 -7.05 27.69
CA ALA A 97 25.17 -7.31 26.50
C ALA A 97 24.76 -8.61 25.80
N ASP A 98 24.47 -9.67 26.57
CA ASP A 98 24.02 -10.96 26.01
C ASP A 98 22.68 -10.82 25.28
N GLU A 99 21.73 -10.05 25.82
CA GLU A 99 20.45 -9.78 25.15
C GLU A 99 20.63 -8.97 23.86
N ARG A 100 21.61 -8.05 23.81
CA ARG A 100 21.95 -7.32 22.58
C ARG A 100 22.53 -8.25 21.52
N THR A 101 23.48 -9.10 21.89
CA THR A 101 24.07 -10.10 21.00
C THR A 101 23.00 -11.06 20.46
N GLN A 102 22.13 -11.58 21.34
CA GLN A 102 21.04 -12.48 20.92
C GLN A 102 20.06 -11.78 19.98
N ALA A 103 19.70 -10.51 20.24
CA ALA A 103 18.84 -9.75 19.33
C ALA A 103 19.51 -9.49 17.97
N ALA A 104 20.82 -9.20 17.96
CA ALA A 104 21.62 -9.02 16.75
C ALA A 104 21.70 -10.32 15.92
N GLU A 105 21.91 -11.48 16.56
CA GLU A 105 21.89 -12.79 15.89
C GLU A 105 20.52 -13.11 15.29
N ARG A 106 19.43 -12.76 15.98
CA ARG A 106 18.07 -12.92 15.43
C ARG A 106 17.86 -12.04 14.20
N LEU A 107 18.24 -10.76 14.24
CA LEU A 107 18.16 -9.88 13.07
C LEU A 107 18.98 -10.42 11.89
N GLN A 108 20.15 -11.00 12.15
CA GLN A 108 20.97 -11.66 11.13
C GLN A 108 20.23 -12.84 10.49
N HIS A 109 19.66 -13.71 11.32
CA HIS A 109 18.90 -14.87 10.85
C HIS A 109 17.67 -14.45 10.03
N ASP A 110 16.91 -13.49 10.54
CA ASP A 110 15.73 -12.94 9.87
C ASP A 110 16.13 -12.30 8.53
N ALA A 111 17.25 -11.57 8.48
CA ALA A 111 17.78 -10.99 7.24
C ALA A 111 18.09 -12.07 6.19
N THR A 112 18.70 -13.19 6.59
CA THR A 112 18.99 -14.30 5.67
C THR A 112 17.72 -14.98 5.18
N GLN A 113 16.79 -15.31 6.08
CA GLN A 113 15.54 -15.97 5.73
C GLN A 113 14.65 -15.10 4.83
N LEU A 114 14.53 -13.81 5.13
CA LEU A 114 13.73 -12.89 4.32
C LEU A 114 14.35 -12.69 2.93
N LYS A 115 15.69 -12.61 2.84
CA LYS A 115 16.37 -12.53 1.55
C LYS A 115 16.06 -13.77 0.69
N GLU A 116 16.21 -14.96 1.24
CA GLU A 116 15.91 -16.21 0.53
C GLU A 116 14.43 -16.31 0.13
N LEU A 117 13.53 -15.92 1.03
CA LEU A 117 12.09 -15.93 0.77
C LEU A 117 11.71 -14.99 -0.38
N PHE A 118 12.18 -13.74 -0.35
CA PHE A 118 11.84 -12.77 -1.40
C PHE A 118 12.47 -13.13 -2.76
N LEU A 119 13.70 -13.65 -2.76
CA LEU A 119 14.32 -14.20 -3.97
C LEU A 119 13.51 -15.39 -4.52
N GLY A 120 13.07 -16.30 -3.65
CA GLY A 120 12.22 -17.44 -4.03
C GLY A 120 10.85 -17.05 -4.58
N LEU A 121 10.32 -15.89 -4.17
CA LEU A 121 9.07 -15.32 -4.70
C LEU A 121 9.26 -14.56 -6.03
N GLY A 122 10.49 -14.44 -6.54
CA GLY A 122 10.79 -13.83 -7.84
C GLY A 122 11.12 -12.34 -7.79
N LEU A 123 11.48 -11.79 -6.62
CA LEU A 123 12.20 -10.50 -6.58
C LEU A 123 13.64 -10.72 -7.05
N GLU A 124 14.11 -9.86 -7.94
CA GLU A 124 15.47 -9.95 -8.49
C GLU A 124 16.53 -9.59 -7.43
N GLU A 125 16.24 -8.62 -6.56
CA GLU A 125 17.10 -8.23 -5.44
C GLU A 125 16.26 -7.85 -4.20
N SER A 126 16.68 -8.30 -3.00
CA SER A 126 16.18 -7.77 -1.73
C SER A 126 16.91 -6.47 -1.41
N ALA A 127 16.38 -5.36 -1.94
CA ALA A 127 17.00 -4.04 -1.83
C ALA A 127 16.92 -3.44 -0.43
N HIS A 128 16.00 -3.92 0.42
CA HIS A 128 15.67 -3.22 1.67
C HIS A 128 15.67 -4.14 2.91
N CYS A 129 15.11 -5.35 2.83
CA CYS A 129 14.95 -6.23 4.00
C CYS A 129 16.28 -6.60 4.65
N ALA A 130 17.15 -7.29 3.92
CA ALA A 130 18.42 -7.73 4.49
C ALA A 130 19.34 -6.55 4.84
N PRO A 131 19.58 -5.54 3.98
CA PRO A 131 20.46 -4.43 4.30
C PRO A 131 20.04 -3.64 5.55
N VAL A 132 18.73 -3.37 5.73
CA VAL A 132 18.25 -2.62 6.90
C VAL A 132 18.40 -3.45 8.17
N LEU A 133 18.04 -4.73 8.16
CA LEU A 133 18.19 -5.61 9.33
C LEU A 133 19.65 -5.79 9.73
N LEU A 134 20.57 -5.89 8.77
CA LEU A 134 22.01 -5.91 9.02
C LEU A 134 22.50 -4.60 9.62
N ALA A 135 21.99 -3.46 9.16
CA ALA A 135 22.38 -2.18 9.73
C ALA A 135 21.83 -1.98 11.17
N LEU A 136 20.64 -2.52 11.46
CA LEU A 136 20.08 -2.58 12.82
C LEU A 136 20.89 -3.53 13.73
N ARG A 137 21.39 -4.65 13.19
CA ARG A 137 22.33 -5.54 13.89
C ARG A 137 23.57 -4.80 14.35
N GLU A 138 24.18 -4.00 13.46
CA GLU A 138 25.35 -3.18 13.81
C GLU A 138 25.05 -2.18 14.94
N LEU A 139 23.87 -1.55 14.91
CA LEU A 139 23.45 -0.64 15.99
C LEU A 139 23.32 -1.35 17.35
N LEU A 140 22.77 -2.57 17.39
CA LEU A 140 22.64 -3.33 18.63
C LEU A 140 24.02 -3.74 19.19
N ASN A 141 24.97 -4.06 18.30
CA ASN A 141 26.33 -4.42 18.65
C ASN A 141 27.26 -3.21 18.83
N LEU A 142 26.72 -1.99 18.85
CA LEU A 142 27.52 -0.80 19.09
C LEU A 142 28.09 -0.84 20.52
N HIS A 143 29.42 -0.89 20.61
CA HIS A 143 30.13 -0.94 21.89
C HIS A 143 30.25 0.43 22.53
N ASP A 144 30.39 1.48 21.71
CA ASP A 144 30.51 2.87 22.14
C ASP A 144 29.19 3.63 21.92
N PRO A 145 28.40 3.92 22.98
CA PRO A 145 27.13 4.61 22.85
C PRO A 145 27.27 6.06 22.37
N THR A 146 28.46 6.67 22.45
CA THR A 146 28.68 8.04 21.96
C THR A 146 28.57 8.14 20.43
N LEU A 147 28.79 7.03 19.72
CA LEU A 147 28.69 6.95 18.27
C LEU A 147 27.27 6.71 17.77
N LEU A 148 26.29 6.46 18.65
CA LEU A 148 24.92 6.12 18.27
C LEU A 148 24.29 7.16 17.34
N GLY A 149 24.50 8.45 17.63
CA GLY A 149 23.99 9.54 16.80
C GLY A 149 24.55 9.53 15.37
N LEU A 150 25.85 9.20 15.23
CA LEU A 150 26.51 9.09 13.94
C LEU A 150 26.02 7.87 13.14
N GLU A 151 25.90 6.72 13.79
CA GLU A 151 25.42 5.50 13.10
C GLU A 151 23.95 5.62 12.67
N VAL A 152 23.10 6.22 13.50
CA VAL A 152 21.70 6.52 13.11
C VAL A 152 21.64 7.54 11.97
N ALA A 153 22.54 8.53 11.93
CA ALA A 153 22.66 9.43 10.79
C ALA A 153 23.14 8.68 9.53
N GLY A 154 24.06 7.74 9.68
CA GLY A 154 24.53 6.85 8.62
C GLY A 154 23.42 5.98 8.04
N LEU A 155 22.46 5.50 8.84
CA LEU A 155 21.29 4.79 8.33
C LEU A 155 20.46 5.64 7.37
N ARG A 156 20.27 6.93 7.69
CA ARG A 156 19.55 7.86 6.81
C ARG A 156 20.26 8.05 5.48
N GLN A 157 21.60 8.07 5.50
CA GLN A 157 22.41 8.16 4.28
C GLN A 157 22.44 6.85 3.47
N LYS A 158 22.37 5.69 4.14
CA LYS A 158 22.36 4.37 3.48
C LYS A 158 21.01 4.06 2.84
N PHE A 159 19.90 4.57 3.39
CA PHE A 159 18.54 4.28 2.95
C PHE A 159 17.66 5.54 2.81
N PRO A 160 18.11 6.60 2.10
CA PRO A 160 17.40 7.87 2.05
C PRO A 160 16.03 7.71 1.40
N ASP A 161 15.95 7.05 0.24
CA ASP A 161 14.69 6.90 -0.50
C ASP A 161 13.66 6.10 0.28
N LEU A 162 14.07 5.00 0.93
CA LEU A 162 13.15 4.19 1.74
C LEU A 162 12.57 4.99 2.90
N LEU A 163 13.42 5.68 3.66
CA LEU A 163 13.01 6.39 4.87
C LEU A 163 12.24 7.67 4.54
N LEU A 164 12.68 8.43 3.53
CA LEU A 164 12.01 9.66 3.11
C LEU A 164 10.69 9.37 2.39
N ALA A 165 10.61 8.35 1.52
CA ALA A 165 9.34 7.97 0.89
C ALA A 165 8.32 7.48 1.92
N GLU A 166 8.75 6.75 2.96
CA GLU A 166 7.84 6.35 4.03
C GLU A 166 7.45 7.53 4.93
N ALA A 167 8.36 8.47 5.18
CA ALA A 167 8.04 9.71 5.89
C ALA A 167 7.03 10.54 5.09
N GLU A 168 7.21 10.69 3.77
CA GLU A 168 6.28 11.36 2.86
C GLU A 168 4.90 10.73 2.95
N ARG A 169 4.82 9.40 2.77
CA ARG A 169 3.58 8.64 2.89
C ARG A 169 2.92 8.82 4.25
N THR A 170 3.70 8.80 5.33
CA THR A 170 3.18 8.96 6.70
C THR A 170 2.58 10.35 6.90
N VAL A 171 3.25 11.41 6.42
CA VAL A 171 2.72 12.78 6.47
C VAL A 171 1.41 12.88 5.71
N VAL A 172 1.35 12.32 4.50
CA VAL A 172 0.13 12.30 3.68
C VAL A 172 -1.01 11.54 4.37
N LEU A 173 -0.73 10.37 4.97
CA LEU A 173 -1.73 9.60 5.71
C LEU A 173 -2.28 10.37 6.91
N GLN A 174 -1.43 11.11 7.65
CA GLN A 174 -1.91 11.96 8.74
C GLN A 174 -2.73 13.15 8.23
N TYR A 175 -2.33 13.73 7.09
CA TYR A 175 -3.09 14.81 6.46
C TYR A 175 -4.49 14.34 6.06
N LEU A 176 -4.59 13.22 5.34
CA LEU A 176 -5.86 12.62 4.96
C LEU A 176 -6.69 12.29 6.19
N ARG A 177 -6.09 11.69 7.23
CA ARG A 177 -6.78 11.39 8.47
C ARG A 177 -7.37 12.65 9.13
N ALA A 178 -6.65 13.77 9.11
CA ALA A 178 -7.16 15.03 9.64
C ALA A 178 -8.39 15.53 8.87
N LEU A 179 -8.37 15.43 7.53
CA LEU A 179 -9.51 15.78 6.68
C LEU A 179 -10.71 14.85 6.89
N MET A 180 -10.47 13.54 6.95
CA MET A 180 -11.55 12.55 7.07
C MET A 180 -12.24 12.60 8.44
N GLN A 181 -11.60 13.10 9.49
CA GLN A 181 -12.18 13.16 10.84
C GLN A 181 -13.35 14.14 11.02
N GLY A 182 -13.80 14.82 9.96
CA GLY A 182 -15.00 15.67 10.00
C GLY A 182 -14.86 16.95 10.84
N ARG A 183 -13.63 17.35 11.18
CA ARG A 183 -13.35 18.56 11.97
C ARG A 183 -13.41 19.85 11.15
N LEU A 184 -13.34 19.73 9.83
CA LEU A 184 -13.41 20.82 8.87
C LEU A 184 -14.64 20.58 8.00
N VAL A 185 -15.48 21.61 7.85
CA VAL A 185 -16.66 21.61 6.98
C VAL A 185 -16.75 23.00 6.37
N CYS A 186 -16.70 23.10 5.04
CA CYS A 186 -16.79 24.36 4.32
C CYS A 186 -18.27 24.77 4.18
N ARG A 187 -18.64 25.92 4.76
CA ARG A 187 -20.03 26.42 4.81
C ARG A 187 -20.35 27.42 3.71
N SER A 188 -19.34 27.91 2.99
CA SER A 188 -19.48 28.87 1.90
C SER A 188 -18.57 28.53 0.72
N ALA A 189 -18.84 29.14 -0.44
CA ALA A 189 -17.97 29.04 -1.60
C ALA A 189 -16.57 29.58 -1.29
N ASP A 190 -16.48 30.72 -0.58
CA ASP A 190 -15.20 31.32 -0.19
C ASP A 190 -14.38 30.39 0.71
N GLU A 191 -15.02 29.74 1.70
CA GLU A 191 -14.34 28.76 2.56
C GLU A 191 -13.84 27.55 1.77
N ARG A 192 -14.61 27.07 0.76
CA ARG A 192 -14.15 25.99 -0.13
C ARG A 192 -12.96 26.42 -0.98
N THR A 193 -12.99 27.61 -1.55
CA THR A 193 -11.88 28.15 -2.35
C THR A 193 -10.64 28.31 -1.47
N GLN A 194 -10.77 28.85 -0.25
CA GLN A 194 -9.66 28.98 0.70
C GLN A 194 -9.08 27.62 1.10
N ALA A 195 -9.93 26.62 1.37
CA ALA A 195 -9.48 25.25 1.67
C ALA A 195 -8.75 24.61 0.48
N ALA A 196 -9.22 24.83 -0.74
CA ALA A 196 -8.59 24.35 -1.97
C ALA A 196 -7.23 25.02 -2.23
N GLU A 197 -7.13 26.34 -2.05
CA GLU A 197 -5.86 27.06 -2.13
C GLU A 197 -4.87 26.57 -1.07
N ARG A 198 -5.35 26.30 0.14
CA ARG A 198 -4.51 25.74 1.21
C ARG A 198 -3.99 24.36 0.85
N LEU A 199 -4.82 23.46 0.33
CA LEU A 199 -4.40 22.14 -0.16
C LEU A 199 -3.33 22.26 -1.24
N GLN A 200 -3.48 23.22 -2.16
CA GLN A 200 -2.50 23.46 -3.21
C GLN A 200 -1.16 23.97 -2.65
N HIS A 201 -1.21 24.89 -1.69
CA HIS A 201 -0.01 25.40 -1.04
C HIS A 201 0.72 24.31 -0.26
N ASP A 202 -0.01 23.55 0.56
CA ASP A 202 0.54 22.44 1.34
C ASP A 202 1.14 21.36 0.42
N ALA A 203 0.48 21.06 -0.72
CA ALA A 203 1.00 20.13 -1.72
C ALA A 203 2.37 20.54 -2.26
N THR A 204 2.54 21.83 -2.58
CA THR A 204 3.81 22.38 -3.07
C THR A 204 4.86 22.37 -1.97
N GLN A 205 4.54 22.88 -0.78
CA GLN A 205 5.48 22.95 0.34
C GLN A 205 5.98 21.57 0.78
N LEU A 206 5.08 20.60 0.90
CA LEU A 206 5.46 19.23 1.28
C LEU A 206 6.33 18.59 0.21
N LYS A 207 5.98 18.76 -1.07
CA LYS A 207 6.80 18.28 -2.18
C LYS A 207 8.21 18.88 -2.12
N GLU A 208 8.32 20.20 -2.03
CA GLU A 208 9.60 20.90 -1.96
C GLU A 208 10.41 20.49 -0.73
N LEU A 209 9.75 20.30 0.42
CA LEU A 209 10.39 19.82 1.65
C LEU A 209 11.04 18.45 1.44
N PHE A 210 10.30 17.45 0.93
CA PHE A 210 10.83 16.10 0.76
C PHE A 210 11.94 16.04 -0.31
N LEU A 211 11.79 16.78 -1.41
CA LEU A 211 12.86 16.93 -2.41
C LEU A 211 14.10 17.60 -1.81
N GLY A 212 13.92 18.65 -1.00
CA GLY A 212 15.02 19.33 -0.30
C GLY A 212 15.71 18.49 0.77
N LEU A 213 15.02 17.48 1.32
CA LEU A 213 15.57 16.48 2.22
C LEU A 213 16.32 15.35 1.47
N GLY A 214 16.28 15.33 0.15
CA GLY A 214 17.02 14.38 -0.70
C GLY A 214 16.19 13.23 -1.26
N LEU A 215 14.84 13.31 -1.24
CA LEU A 215 13.99 12.34 -1.94
C LEU A 215 14.09 12.59 -3.46
N GLU A 216 14.36 11.55 -4.26
CA GLU A 216 14.45 11.69 -5.72
C GLU A 216 13.12 12.11 -6.37
N GLU A 217 12.02 11.48 -5.98
CA GLU A 217 10.68 11.77 -6.49
C GLU A 217 9.61 11.73 -5.39
N SER A 218 8.80 12.80 -5.30
CA SER A 218 7.62 12.84 -4.42
C SER A 218 6.42 12.21 -5.12
N ALA A 219 6.03 11.02 -4.65
CA ALA A 219 4.98 10.23 -5.27
C ALA A 219 3.59 10.47 -4.65
N HIS A 220 3.52 11.04 -3.45
CA HIS A 220 2.29 11.05 -2.65
C HIS A 220 1.74 12.45 -2.38
N CYS A 221 2.57 13.44 -2.02
CA CYS A 221 2.10 14.75 -1.55
C CYS A 221 1.21 15.47 -2.57
N ALA A 222 1.76 15.75 -3.76
CA ALA A 222 1.04 16.55 -4.74
C ALA A 222 -0.18 15.83 -5.36
N PRO A 223 -0.09 14.57 -5.82
CA PRO A 223 -1.20 13.95 -6.53
C PRO A 223 -2.50 13.84 -5.70
N VAL A 224 -2.41 13.51 -4.41
CA VAL A 224 -3.61 13.31 -3.59
C VAL A 224 -4.22 14.64 -3.16
N LEU A 225 -3.40 15.59 -2.70
CA LEU A 225 -3.89 16.89 -2.26
C LEU A 225 -4.49 17.70 -3.41
N LEU A 226 -3.91 17.62 -4.61
CA LEU A 226 -4.47 18.25 -5.80
C LEU A 226 -5.79 17.60 -6.25
N ALA A 227 -5.93 16.27 -6.12
CA ALA A 227 -7.20 15.61 -6.40
C ALA A 227 -8.31 16.02 -5.40
N LEU A 228 -7.97 16.19 -4.12
CA LEU A 228 -8.91 16.70 -3.13
C LEU A 228 -9.27 18.17 -3.36
N ARG A 229 -8.29 18.99 -3.78
CA ARG A 229 -8.51 20.38 -4.20
C ARG A 229 -9.52 20.47 -5.35
N GLU A 230 -9.37 19.62 -6.37
CA GLU A 230 -10.30 19.56 -7.51
C GLU A 230 -11.74 19.33 -7.03
N LEU A 231 -11.94 18.37 -6.12
CA LEU A 231 -13.25 18.05 -5.55
C LEU A 231 -13.84 19.21 -4.70
N LEU A 232 -13.03 19.87 -3.88
CA LEU A 232 -13.50 20.98 -3.04
C LEU A 232 -13.82 22.24 -3.84
N ASN A 233 -13.00 22.57 -4.86
CA ASN A 233 -13.15 23.80 -5.65
C ASN A 233 -14.07 23.65 -6.87
N LEU A 234 -14.71 22.50 -7.04
CA LEU A 234 -15.64 22.28 -8.15
C LEU A 234 -16.90 23.12 -7.95
N HIS A 235 -17.18 24.05 -8.87
CA HIS A 235 -18.27 25.00 -8.76
C HIS A 235 -19.64 24.39 -9.12
N ASP A 236 -19.66 23.51 -10.12
CA ASP A 236 -20.88 22.84 -10.59
C ASP A 236 -21.04 21.48 -9.88
N PRO A 237 -22.02 21.33 -8.96
CA PRO A 237 -22.22 20.09 -8.23
C PRO A 237 -22.74 18.95 -9.12
N THR A 238 -23.26 19.23 -10.32
CA THR A 238 -23.69 18.17 -11.27
C THR A 238 -22.51 17.37 -11.81
N LEU A 239 -21.30 17.94 -11.79
CA LEU A 239 -20.05 17.30 -12.20
C LEU A 239 -19.36 16.51 -11.09
N LEU A 240 -19.92 16.49 -9.86
CA LEU A 240 -19.32 15.77 -8.72
C LEU A 240 -19.07 14.29 -9.02
N GLY A 241 -19.96 13.64 -9.76
CA GLY A 241 -19.79 12.24 -10.17
C GLY A 241 -18.54 12.01 -11.02
N LEU A 242 -18.18 12.96 -11.89
CA LEU A 242 -16.99 12.89 -12.72
C LEU A 242 -15.71 13.03 -11.87
N GLU A 243 -15.69 13.99 -10.96
CA GLU A 243 -14.54 14.18 -10.05
C GLU A 243 -14.33 12.97 -9.14
N VAL A 244 -15.42 12.39 -8.61
CA VAL A 244 -15.33 11.16 -7.81
C VAL A 244 -14.85 9.97 -8.64
N ALA A 245 -15.30 9.83 -9.88
CA ALA A 245 -14.80 8.81 -10.79
C ALA A 245 -13.29 9.00 -11.07
N GLY A 246 -12.86 10.24 -11.31
CA GLY A 246 -11.44 10.60 -11.48
C GLY A 246 -10.60 10.30 -10.24
N LEU A 247 -11.12 10.61 -9.05
CA LEU A 247 -10.50 10.29 -7.76
C LEU A 247 -10.28 8.78 -7.62
N ARG A 248 -11.29 7.95 -7.93
CA ARG A 248 -11.17 6.47 -7.88
C ARG A 248 -10.16 5.93 -8.90
N GLN A 249 -10.05 6.53 -10.09
CA GLN A 249 -9.02 6.13 -11.05
C GLN A 249 -7.62 6.45 -10.54
N LYS A 250 -7.43 7.62 -9.91
CA LYS A 250 -6.15 8.04 -9.32
C LYS A 250 -5.82 7.24 -8.04
N PHE A 251 -6.82 6.88 -7.25
CA PHE A 251 -6.74 6.20 -5.96
C PHE A 251 -7.77 5.07 -5.85
N PRO A 252 -7.43 3.87 -6.37
CA PRO A 252 -8.35 2.73 -6.44
C PRO A 252 -8.85 2.20 -5.08
N ASP A 253 -8.14 2.53 -4.00
CA ASP A 253 -8.43 2.09 -2.64
C ASP A 253 -9.35 3.05 -1.87
N VAL A 254 -9.86 4.09 -2.52
CA VAL A 254 -10.90 4.97 -1.96
C VAL A 254 -12.23 4.22 -1.82
N SER A 255 -12.88 4.35 -0.66
CA SER A 255 -14.18 3.73 -0.38
C SER A 255 -15.32 4.74 -0.38
N GLU A 256 -16.57 4.24 -0.34
CA GLU A 256 -17.77 5.07 -0.24
C GLU A 256 -17.76 5.96 1.01
N ASP A 257 -17.25 5.46 2.13
CA ASP A 257 -17.11 6.22 3.37
C ASP A 257 -16.13 7.38 3.22
N HIS A 258 -15.02 7.17 2.48
CA HIS A 258 -14.05 8.24 2.21
C HIS A 258 -14.67 9.34 1.36
N VAL A 259 -15.41 8.96 0.31
CA VAL A 259 -16.11 9.92 -0.54
C VAL A 259 -17.17 10.66 0.27
N SER A 260 -17.92 9.97 1.12
CA SER A 260 -18.93 10.58 2.00
C SER A 260 -18.30 11.63 2.92
N ALA A 261 -17.19 11.30 3.59
CA ALA A 261 -16.46 12.25 4.44
C ALA A 261 -15.93 13.47 3.67
N LEU A 262 -15.50 13.30 2.42
CA LEU A 262 -15.08 14.41 1.55
C LEU A 262 -16.25 15.31 1.14
N LEU A 263 -17.43 14.74 0.87
CA LEU A 263 -18.63 15.50 0.57
C LEU A 263 -19.15 16.25 1.81
N ASP A 264 -19.00 15.67 3.00
CA ASP A 264 -19.30 16.33 4.27
C ASP A 264 -18.34 17.50 4.54
N LEU A 265 -17.04 17.30 4.30
CA LEU A 265 -16.02 18.36 4.33
C LEU A 265 -16.37 19.52 3.38
N ARG A 266 -16.95 19.22 2.22
CA ARG A 266 -17.33 20.20 1.20
C ARG A 266 -18.57 21.03 1.59
N GLY A 267 -19.53 20.42 2.30
CA GLY A 267 -20.60 21.10 3.04
C GLY A 267 -21.77 21.69 2.23
N ASP A 268 -21.70 21.77 0.89
CA ASP A 268 -22.77 22.30 0.01
C ASP A 268 -23.49 21.24 -0.83
N VAL A 269 -23.28 19.96 -0.51
CA VAL A 269 -23.74 18.86 -1.36
C VAL A 269 -25.16 18.44 -0.97
N SER A 270 -26.10 18.59 -1.91
CA SER A 270 -27.48 18.10 -1.73
C SER A 270 -27.54 16.57 -1.66
N ARG A 271 -28.63 16.02 -1.12
CA ARG A 271 -28.84 14.56 -1.07
C ARG A 271 -28.78 13.90 -2.46
N GLU A 272 -29.33 14.58 -3.47
CA GLU A 272 -29.34 14.11 -4.86
C GLU A 272 -27.92 14.08 -5.44
N HIS A 273 -27.18 15.18 -5.32
CA HIS A 273 -25.80 15.25 -5.81
C HIS A 273 -24.87 14.26 -5.08
N ARG A 274 -25.08 14.06 -3.77
CA ARG A 274 -24.37 13.03 -3.01
C ARG A 274 -24.65 11.64 -3.59
N GLN A 275 -25.91 11.29 -3.80
CA GLN A 275 -26.26 9.98 -4.35
C GLN A 275 -25.66 9.77 -5.75
N ALA A 276 -25.71 10.79 -6.61
CA ALA A 276 -25.10 10.74 -7.93
C ALA A 276 -23.59 10.49 -7.85
N ALA A 277 -22.88 11.20 -6.96
CA ALA A 277 -21.45 11.05 -6.76
C ALA A 277 -21.05 9.64 -6.27
N LEU A 278 -21.78 9.09 -5.29
CA LEU A 278 -21.54 7.73 -4.79
C LEU A 278 -21.88 6.67 -5.84
N SER A 279 -22.93 6.86 -6.63
CA SER A 279 -23.26 5.96 -7.74
C SER A 279 -22.18 5.96 -8.82
N SER A 280 -21.56 7.11 -9.13
CA SER A 280 -20.42 7.18 -10.06
C SER A 280 -19.20 6.44 -9.55
N LEU A 281 -18.98 6.38 -8.23
CA LEU A 281 -17.91 5.59 -7.62
C LEU A 281 -18.05 4.10 -7.96
N GLN A 282 -19.28 3.58 -8.01
CA GLN A 282 -19.56 2.16 -8.31
C GLN A 282 -19.63 1.88 -9.83
N ALA A 283 -20.15 2.83 -10.62
CA ALA A 283 -20.40 2.64 -12.05
C ALA A 283 -19.17 2.78 -12.96
N GLY A 284 -18.08 3.38 -12.47
CA GLY A 284 -16.87 3.57 -13.28
C GLY A 284 -16.19 2.25 -13.67
N PRO A 285 -15.50 2.20 -14.83
CA PRO A 285 -14.71 1.03 -15.24
C PRO A 285 -13.74 0.63 -14.11
N PRO A 286 -13.40 -0.68 -14.00
CA PRO A 286 -12.44 -1.11 -12.99
C PRO A 286 -11.19 -0.23 -13.12
N PRO A 287 -10.68 0.31 -11.99
CA PRO A 287 -9.56 1.23 -12.04
C PRO A 287 -8.43 0.58 -12.82
N SER A 288 -7.82 1.34 -13.73
CA SER A 288 -6.60 0.86 -14.39
C SER A 288 -5.63 0.48 -13.27
N PRO A 289 -5.10 -0.75 -13.27
CA PRO A 289 -4.24 -1.21 -12.19
C PRO A 289 -3.05 -0.23 -12.09
N SER A 290 -3.02 0.52 -10.99
CA SER A 290 -2.10 1.63 -10.80
C SER A 290 -0.68 1.09 -10.85
N THR A 291 0.06 1.43 -11.90
CA THR A 291 1.49 1.17 -11.95
C THR A 291 2.14 2.03 -10.86
N GLY A 292 2.64 1.39 -9.81
CA GLY A 292 3.53 2.03 -8.83
C GLY A 292 2.89 2.76 -7.64
N ARG A 293 1.58 3.03 -7.60
CA ARG A 293 0.99 3.80 -6.48
C ARG A 293 0.58 2.91 -5.30
N ARG A 294 1.22 3.17 -4.16
CA ARG A 294 0.93 2.55 -2.87
C ARG A 294 -0.41 3.05 -2.30
N ALA A 295 -1.17 2.17 -1.64
CA ALA A 295 -2.49 2.47 -1.05
C ALA A 295 -2.47 3.67 -0.09
N LEU A 296 -3.50 4.51 -0.04
CA LEU A 296 -3.55 5.64 0.90
C LEU A 296 -4.86 5.62 1.70
N PHE A 297 -5.99 5.65 1.01
CA PHE A 297 -7.31 5.76 1.64
C PHE A 297 -7.63 4.54 2.50
N SER A 298 -7.32 3.32 2.06
CA SER A 298 -7.57 2.10 2.85
C SER A 298 -6.85 2.07 4.22
N LEU A 299 -5.83 2.91 4.43
CA LEU A 299 -5.10 3.06 5.67
C LEU A 299 -5.61 4.22 6.56
N VAL A 300 -6.56 5.00 6.05
CA VAL A 300 -7.13 6.16 6.73
C VAL A 300 -8.50 5.78 7.29
N PRO A 301 -8.70 5.83 8.61
CA PRO A 301 -10.04 5.62 9.17
C PRO A 301 -10.98 6.76 8.79
N THR A 302 -12.19 6.41 8.37
CA THR A 302 -13.30 7.34 8.18
C THR A 302 -14.17 7.40 9.44
N PRO A 303 -14.92 8.49 9.66
CA PRO A 303 -15.92 8.54 10.71
C PRO A 303 -16.94 7.44 10.43
N THR A 304 -17.11 6.50 11.36
CA THR A 304 -18.21 5.55 11.26
C THR A 304 -19.52 6.34 11.36
N PRO A 305 -20.46 6.17 10.41
CA PRO A 305 -21.79 6.69 10.63
C PRO A 305 -22.31 6.08 11.93
N SER A 306 -22.77 6.92 12.86
CA SER A 306 -23.46 6.44 14.05
C SER A 306 -24.59 5.53 13.57
N LEU A 307 -24.49 4.22 13.83
CA LEU A 307 -25.58 3.30 13.60
C LEU A 307 -26.74 3.81 14.45
N SER A 308 -27.67 4.54 13.85
CA SER A 308 -29.02 4.68 14.38
C SER A 308 -29.64 3.29 14.25
N SER A 309 -29.35 2.45 15.24
CA SER A 309 -30.04 1.18 15.46
C SER A 309 -31.50 1.51 15.76
N CYS A 310 -32.27 1.75 14.72
CA CYS A 310 -33.72 1.63 14.74
C CYS A 310 -34.03 0.13 14.88
N LEU A 311 -33.79 -0.44 16.06
CA LEU A 311 -34.44 -1.68 16.44
C LEU A 311 -35.93 -1.36 16.56
N PRO A 312 -36.80 -1.98 15.74
CA PRO A 312 -38.24 -1.83 15.96
C PRO A 312 -38.55 -2.44 17.32
N SER A 313 -39.06 -1.61 18.23
CA SER A 313 -39.61 -2.06 19.50
C SER A 313 -40.79 -2.97 19.18
N GLY A 314 -40.58 -4.29 19.24
CA GLY A 314 -41.67 -5.26 19.19
C GLY A 314 -42.55 -5.12 20.44
N PRO A 315 -43.88 -5.28 20.33
CA PRO A 315 -44.76 -5.22 21.49
C PRO A 315 -44.52 -6.42 22.39
N CYS A 316 -44.30 -6.18 23.68
CA CYS A 316 -44.35 -7.22 24.69
C CYS A 316 -45.80 -7.68 24.86
N SER A 317 -46.06 -8.96 24.57
CA SER A 317 -47.24 -9.72 24.99
C SER A 317 -46.79 -11.04 25.55
#